data_AF-A0A8T6NQF5-F1
#
_entry.id   AF-A0A8T6NQF5-F1
#
_cell.length_a   1.000
_cell.length_b   1.000
_cell.length_c   1.000
_cell.angle_alpha   90.00
_cell.angle_beta   90.00
_cell.angle_gamma   90.00
#
_symmetry.space_group_name_H-M   'P 1'
#
loop_
_entity.id
_entity.type
_entity.pdbx_description
1 polymer ?
#
loop_
_entity_poly.entity_id
_entity_poly.type
_entity_poly.pdbx_seq_one_letter_code
_entity_poly.pdbx_strand_id
1 'polypeptide(L)'
;SSPYVLKVLGFENDSITDEENRAHDRESNGDAWWEEDKYVGNQIKSPPSTENGEQCGHLGCGEPVGPFDFRCYTCRGRFCPQHVGPNIDCQECSS
;
A
#
# COMPACT_ATOMS: atom_id res chain seq x y z
N SER A 1 17.69 -20.61 11.88
CA SER A 1 16.44 -20.72 11.12
C SER A 1 15.47 -21.66 11.82
N SER A 2 14.17 -21.36 11.81
CA SER A 2 13.14 -22.20 12.43
C SER A 2 12.89 -23.45 11.57
N PRO A 3 12.90 -24.67 12.15
CA PRO A 3 12.78 -25.92 11.40
C PRO A 3 11.44 -26.06 10.67
N TYR A 4 10.38 -25.45 11.21
CA TYR A 4 9.06 -25.48 10.61
C TYR A 4 8.98 -24.68 9.30
N VAL A 5 9.72 -23.56 9.25
CA VAL A 5 9.78 -22.70 8.06
C VAL A 5 10.48 -23.42 6.92
N LEU A 6 11.52 -24.19 7.22
CA LEU A 6 12.25 -24.98 6.22
C LEU A 6 11.36 -26.07 5.60
N LYS A 7 10.53 -26.73 6.41
CA LYS A 7 9.57 -27.75 5.96
C LYS A 7 8.48 -27.20 5.05
N VAL A 8 7.89 -26.07 5.42
CA VAL A 8 6.82 -25.43 4.62
C VAL A 8 7.36 -24.96 3.27
N LEU A 9 8.62 -24.51 3.24
CA LEU A 9 9.28 -24.05 2.03
C LEU A 9 9.93 -25.19 1.22
N GLY A 10 9.82 -26.45 1.67
CA GLY A 10 10.34 -27.61 0.93
C GLY A 10 11.87 -27.78 0.98
N PHE A 11 12.55 -27.16 1.94
CA PHE A 11 14.01 -27.25 2.11
C PHE A 11 14.48 -28.44 2.96
N GLU A 12 13.63 -29.45 3.19
CA GLU A 12 14.04 -30.66 3.90
C GLU A 12 14.84 -31.59 2.97
N ASN A 13 16.16 -31.60 3.18
CA ASN A 13 17.14 -32.65 2.84
C ASN A 13 17.92 -32.53 1.52
N ASP A 14 18.83 -31.56 1.41
CA ASP A 14 20.01 -31.71 0.54
C ASP A 14 21.28 -31.72 1.41
N SER A 15 21.60 -32.89 1.95
CA SER A 15 22.94 -33.19 2.43
C SER A 15 23.65 -34.11 1.43
N ILE A 16 24.60 -33.49 0.71
CA ILE A 16 25.83 -34.06 0.14
C ILE A 16 25.74 -34.67 -1.27
N THR A 17 26.59 -34.07 -2.14
CA THR A 17 27.22 -34.53 -3.41
C THR A 17 26.31 -34.81 -4.61
N ASP A 18 26.33 -33.92 -5.61
CA ASP A 18 27.21 -34.10 -6.78
C ASP A 18 27.15 -32.90 -7.73
N GLU A 19 28.32 -32.56 -8.26
CA GLU A 19 28.69 -31.42 -9.10
C GLU A 19 28.30 -31.61 -10.58
N GLU A 20 27.14 -32.15 -10.92
CA GLU A 20 26.72 -32.20 -12.33
C GLU A 20 25.22 -32.50 -12.46
N ASN A 21 24.49 -31.67 -13.21
CA ASN A 21 23.07 -31.82 -13.58
C ASN A 21 22.00 -31.24 -12.66
N ARG A 22 22.03 -29.92 -12.42
CA ARG A 22 20.76 -29.17 -12.51
C ARG A 22 20.74 -28.45 -13.84
N ALA A 23 19.98 -29.04 -14.77
CA ALA A 23 19.49 -28.35 -15.94
C ALA A 23 19.07 -26.95 -15.49
N HIS A 24 19.63 -25.95 -16.17
CA HIS A 24 19.32 -24.56 -16.01
C HIS A 24 17.86 -24.37 -16.47
N ASP A 25 16.92 -24.77 -15.63
CA ASP A 25 15.55 -24.32 -15.67
C ASP A 25 15.64 -22.83 -15.37
N ARG A 26 15.83 -22.08 -16.45
CA ARG A 26 15.68 -20.65 -16.47
C ARG A 26 14.19 -20.42 -16.30
N GLU A 27 13.71 -20.62 -15.09
CA GLU A 27 12.42 -20.12 -14.65
C GLU A 27 12.50 -18.62 -14.91
N SER A 28 11.85 -18.20 -15.98
CA SER A 28 11.65 -16.80 -16.31
C SER A 28 10.71 -16.25 -15.26
N ASN A 29 11.26 -16.01 -14.07
CA ASN A 29 10.64 -15.29 -12.98
C ASN A 29 10.01 -14.03 -13.59
N GLY A 30 8.70 -13.83 -13.50
CA GLY A 30 7.94 -13.86 -12.25
C GLY A 30 8.06 -12.53 -11.50
N ASP A 31 8.99 -11.66 -11.93
CA ASP A 31 9.34 -10.41 -11.24
C ASP A 31 8.68 -9.18 -11.89
N ALA A 32 7.92 -9.38 -12.97
CA ALA A 32 7.27 -8.29 -13.70
C ALA A 32 5.96 -7.80 -13.04
N TRP A 33 5.51 -8.43 -11.96
CA TRP A 33 4.22 -8.10 -11.33
C TRP A 33 4.19 -6.70 -10.68
N TRP A 34 5.35 -6.11 -10.39
CA TRP A 34 5.48 -4.71 -9.93
C TRP A 34 6.14 -3.77 -10.95
N GLU A 35 6.59 -4.27 -12.11
CA GLU A 35 7.28 -3.45 -13.11
C GLU A 35 6.34 -2.89 -14.20
N GLU A 36 5.09 -3.34 -14.24
CA GLU A 36 4.15 -2.92 -15.27
C GLU A 36 3.26 -1.76 -14.79
N ASP A 37 3.82 -0.56 -14.74
CA ASP A 37 3.06 0.71 -14.69
C ASP A 37 2.40 1.03 -16.06
N LYS A 38 1.85 0.02 -16.73
CA LYS A 38 0.91 0.26 -17.81
C LYS A 38 -0.41 0.58 -17.12
N TYR A 39 -0.69 1.87 -16.97
CA TYR A 39 -2.01 2.41 -16.69
C TYR A 39 -3.01 1.89 -17.75
N VAL A 40 -3.52 0.68 -17.55
CA VAL A 40 -4.71 0.17 -18.22
C VAL A 40 -5.84 0.90 -17.54
N GLY A 41 -6.31 1.95 -18.21
CA GLY A 41 -7.40 2.79 -17.78
C GLY A 41 -8.63 1.96 -17.46
N ASN A 42 -8.81 1.64 -16.19
CA ASN A 42 -10.14 1.51 -15.63
C ASN A 42 -10.31 2.73 -14.73
N GLN A 43 -11.18 3.64 -15.17
CA GLN A 43 -11.53 4.84 -14.45
C GLN A 43 -12.32 4.47 -13.19
N ILE A 44 -11.65 3.84 -12.22
CA ILE A 44 -12.02 4.10 -10.84
C ILE A 44 -11.71 5.58 -10.70
N LYS A 45 -12.75 6.41 -10.72
CA LYS A 45 -12.65 7.80 -10.35
C LYS A 45 -12.17 7.78 -8.91
N SER A 46 -10.85 7.73 -8.71
CA SER A 46 -10.27 8.18 -7.46
C SER A 46 -10.90 9.54 -7.25
N PRO A 47 -11.60 9.79 -6.12
CA PRO A 47 -12.02 11.14 -5.80
C PRO A 47 -10.78 12.02 -5.97
N PRO A 48 -10.92 13.24 -6.52
CA PRO A 48 -9.78 14.09 -6.81
C PRO A 48 -8.88 14.06 -5.58
N SER A 49 -7.75 13.37 -5.69
CA SER A 49 -6.75 13.38 -4.64
C SER A 49 -6.16 14.76 -4.81
N THR A 50 -6.73 15.72 -4.09
CA THR A 50 -6.29 17.11 -4.10
C THR A 50 -4.79 17.05 -3.93
N GLU A 51 -4.04 17.47 -4.95
CA GLU A 51 -2.58 17.41 -4.95
C GLU A 51 -1.97 18.28 -3.83
N ASN A 52 -2.80 19.06 -3.14
CA ASN A 52 -2.57 19.63 -1.81
C ASN A 52 -2.68 18.58 -0.69
N GLY A 53 -2.08 17.40 -0.87
CA GLY A 53 -2.16 16.33 0.11
C GLY A 53 -1.60 16.75 1.48
N GLU A 54 -0.74 17.75 1.56
CA GLU A 54 -0.12 18.19 2.81
C GLU A 54 -0.90 19.28 3.53
N GLN A 55 -2.12 19.64 3.10
CA GLN A 55 -2.94 20.66 3.76
C GLN A 55 -4.29 20.12 4.21
N CYS A 56 -4.84 20.74 5.25
CA CYS A 56 -6.16 20.41 5.78
C CYS A 56 -7.25 20.66 4.72
N GLY A 57 -8.08 19.66 4.46
CA GLY A 57 -9.20 19.71 3.50
C GLY A 57 -10.41 20.52 3.96
N HIS A 58 -10.31 21.27 5.06
CA HIS A 58 -11.37 22.14 5.55
C HIS A 58 -11.34 23.48 4.81
N LEU A 59 -12.50 23.97 4.37
CA LEU A 59 -12.60 25.27 3.68
C LEU A 59 -12.09 26.39 4.59
N GLY A 60 -11.07 27.11 4.15
CA GLY A 60 -10.44 28.19 4.92
C GLY A 60 -9.40 27.74 5.95
N CYS A 61 -9.04 26.45 5.99
CA CYS A 61 -7.92 25.97 6.79
C CYS A 61 -6.69 25.72 5.90
N GLY A 62 -5.63 26.49 6.11
CA GLY A 62 -4.33 26.30 5.45
C GLY A 62 -3.32 25.51 6.29
N GLU A 63 -3.76 24.88 7.38
CA GLU A 63 -2.86 24.12 8.26
C GLU A 63 -2.24 22.94 7.51
N PRO A 64 -0.92 22.72 7.65
CA PRO A 64 -0.28 21.55 7.09
C PRO A 64 -0.72 20.29 7.84
N VAL A 65 -0.96 19.20 7.11
CA VAL A 65 -1.25 17.88 7.67
C VAL A 65 -0.04 16.97 7.51
N GLY A 66 0.42 16.41 8.62
CA GLY A 66 1.55 15.49 8.65
C GLY A 66 1.20 14.07 8.19
N PRO A 67 2.14 13.12 8.28
CA PRO A 67 1.90 11.71 7.94
C PRO A 67 0.91 11.00 8.89
N PHE A 68 0.63 11.58 10.05
CA PHE A 68 -0.35 11.10 11.04
C PHE A 68 -1.59 12.00 11.06
N ASP A 69 -2.12 12.30 9.89
CA ASP A 69 -3.35 13.07 9.73
C ASP A 69 -4.60 12.24 10.03
N PHE A 70 -5.69 12.94 10.34
CA PHE A 70 -7.01 12.34 10.33
C PHE A 70 -7.53 12.26 8.89
N ARG A 71 -7.97 11.08 8.47
CA ARG A 71 -8.66 10.88 7.19
C ARG A 71 -10.12 10.59 7.41
N CYS A 72 -10.98 11.41 6.82
CA CYS A 72 -12.42 11.17 6.83
C CYS A 72 -12.74 9.86 6.09
N TYR A 73 -13.54 9.00 6.71
CA TYR A 73 -13.94 7.73 6.11
C TYR A 73 -14.77 7.93 4.84
N THR A 74 -15.68 8.91 4.84
CA THR A 74 -16.58 9.17 3.71
C THR A 74 -15.90 9.87 2.53
N CYS A 75 -15.28 11.04 2.75
CA CYS A 75 -14.71 11.83 1.66
C CYS A 75 -13.22 11.57 1.39
N ARG A 76 -12.56 10.77 2.25
CA ARG A 76 -11.10 10.50 2.20
C ARG A 76 -10.20 11.74 2.28
N GLY A 77 -10.77 12.89 2.64
CA GLY A 77 -10.03 14.12 2.88
C GLY A 77 -9.16 14.00 4.12
N ARG A 78 -8.00 14.67 4.09
CA ARG A 78 -7.05 14.78 5.21
C ARG A 78 -7.38 16.04 6.01
N PHE A 79 -7.46 15.98 7.33
CA PHE A 79 -7.81 17.12 8.18
C PHE A 79 -6.82 17.27 9.33
N CYS A 80 -6.58 18.52 9.75
CA CYS A 80 -5.79 18.79 10.95
C CYS A 80 -6.60 18.45 12.21
N PRO A 81 -5.97 18.33 13.39
CA PRO A 81 -6.63 17.91 14.63
C PRO A 81 -7.82 18.79 15.05
N GLN A 82 -7.89 20.04 14.59
CA GLN A 82 -8.99 20.98 14.87
C GLN A 82 -10.25 20.71 14.03
N HIS A 83 -10.11 20.06 12.88
CA HIS A 83 -11.21 19.81 11.93
C HIS A 83 -11.58 18.33 11.85
N VAL A 84 -11.31 17.59 12.92
CA VAL A 84 -11.78 16.21 13.10
C VAL A 84 -13.25 16.27 13.51
N GLY A 85 -14.11 15.59 12.75
CA GLY A 85 -15.54 15.55 13.06
C GLY A 85 -15.85 14.57 14.20
N PRO A 86 -17.14 14.45 14.57
CA PRO A 86 -17.59 13.38 15.45
C PRO A 86 -17.34 12.02 14.78
N ASN A 87 -16.63 11.11 15.46
CA ASN A 87 -16.28 9.75 15.00
C ASN A 87 -15.16 9.70 13.93
N ILE A 88 -15.37 8.89 12.89
CA ILE A 88 -14.39 8.59 11.82
C ILE A 88 -14.60 9.48 10.57
N ASP A 89 -15.54 10.41 10.63
CA ASP A 89 -15.90 11.33 9.55
C ASP A 89 -15.48 12.77 9.89
N CYS A 90 -15.26 13.60 8.87
CA CYS A 90 -15.02 15.03 9.07
C CYS A 90 -16.31 15.77 9.43
N GLN A 91 -16.19 16.99 9.92
CA GLN A 91 -17.33 17.82 10.35
C GLN A 91 -18.38 18.01 9.23
N GLU A 92 -17.94 18.10 7.98
CA GLU A 92 -18.82 18.23 6.79
C GLU A 92 -19.52 16.92 6.39
N CYS A 93 -18.95 15.75 6.73
CA CYS A 93 -19.53 14.45 6.40
C CYS A 93 -20.35 13.86 7.54
N SER A 94 -20.21 14.38 8.76
CA SER A 94 -20.95 13.94 9.94
C SER A 94 -22.30 14.68 10.12
N SER A 95 -22.61 15.64 9.25
CA SER A 95 -23.87 16.40 9.23
C SER A 95 -25.00 15.66 8.52
#